data_AF-A0A9D4CDK8-F1
#
_entry.id   AF-A0A9D4CDK8-F1
#
_cell.length_a   1.000
_cell.length_b   1.000
_cell.length_c   1.000
_cell.angle_alpha   90.00
_cell.angle_beta   90.00
_cell.angle_gamma   90.00
#
_symmetry.space_group_name_H-M   'P 1'
#
loop_
_entity.id
_entity.type
_entity.pdbx_description
1 polymer ?
#
loop_
_entity_poly.entity_id
_entity_poly.type
_entity_poly.pdbx_seq_one_letter_code
_entity_poly.pdbx_strand_id
1 'polypeptide(L)'
;MEHIRQHRNNFFAQLFCIRVPLGDGNVSAAYAFLTGKQQEFYEEVFTAVLDACLQRDIRPNVRVVVCDYEQAIHNAVRTSLSFQIRHYGTSSHVCRRTTPWPKQRCTGSNTGSR
;
A
#
# COMPACT_ATOMS: atom_id res chain seq x y z
N MET A 1 -40.04 21.61 12.54
CA MET A 1 -39.68 20.38 11.80
C MET A 1 -38.18 20.19 11.91
N GLU A 2 -37.74 19.43 12.91
CA GLU A 2 -36.32 19.09 13.07
C GLU A 2 -35.93 18.08 11.98
N HIS A 3 -34.98 18.48 11.14
CA HIS A 3 -34.33 17.57 10.22
C HIS A 3 -33.49 16.60 11.04
N ILE A 4 -33.98 15.37 11.20
CA ILE A 4 -33.20 14.23 11.67
C ILE A 4 -32.08 14.03 10.64
N ARG A 5 -30.89 14.57 10.93
CA ARG A 5 -29.66 14.19 10.23
C ARG A 5 -29.43 12.72 10.52
N GLN A 6 -29.70 11.86 9.54
CA GLN A 6 -29.19 10.50 9.51
C GLN A 6 -27.67 10.56 9.62
N HIS A 7 -27.14 10.37 10.83
CA HIS A 7 -25.72 10.06 11.02
C HIS A 7 -25.51 8.66 10.44
N ARG A 8 -25.04 8.58 9.18
CA ARG A 8 -24.42 7.36 8.68
C ARG A 8 -23.18 7.12 9.53
N ASN A 9 -23.32 6.26 10.52
CA ASN A 9 -22.22 5.74 11.31
C ASN A 9 -21.42 4.78 10.42
N ASN A 10 -20.63 5.32 9.49
CA ASN A 10 -19.66 4.53 8.74
C ASN A 10 -18.51 4.22 9.69
N PHE A 11 -18.57 3.06 10.35
CA PHE A 11 -17.51 2.57 11.24
C PHE A 11 -16.16 2.42 10.52
N PHE A 12 -16.15 2.31 9.19
CA PHE A 12 -14.94 2.35 8.38
C PHE A 12 -15.22 2.98 7.01
N ALA A 13 -14.21 3.65 6.46
CA ALA A 13 -14.27 4.36 5.18
C ALA A 13 -13.59 3.57 4.04
N GLN A 14 -12.62 2.71 4.35
CA GLN A 14 -11.84 1.98 3.33
C GLN A 14 -11.31 0.65 3.86
N LEU A 15 -11.28 -0.37 3.00
CA LEU A 15 -10.48 -1.58 3.21
C LEU A 15 -9.09 -1.38 2.59
N PHE A 16 -8.05 -1.45 3.40
CA PHE A 16 -6.66 -1.37 2.98
C PHE A 16 -6.02 -2.76 3.00
N CYS A 17 -5.25 -3.11 1.97
CA CYS A 17 -4.65 -4.43 1.80
C CYS A 17 -3.17 -4.30 1.48
N ILE A 18 -2.33 -4.98 2.26
CA ILE A 18 -0.89 -5.08 2.01
C ILE A 18 -0.62 -6.41 1.35
N ARG A 19 -0.06 -6.35 0.15
CA ARG A 19 0.36 -7.52 -0.62
C ARG A 19 1.86 -7.58 -0.71
N VAL A 20 2.40 -8.79 -0.61
CA VAL A 20 3.84 -9.05 -0.71
C VAL A 20 4.10 -10.11 -1.79
N PRO A 21 5.21 -10.00 -2.53
CA PRO A 21 5.60 -11.03 -3.48
C PRO A 21 6.03 -12.30 -2.75
N LEU A 22 5.61 -13.46 -3.27
CA LEU A 22 6.02 -14.78 -2.79
C LEU A 22 6.16 -15.73 -3.99
N GLY A 23 7.41 -16.06 -4.33
CA GLY A 23 7.73 -16.79 -5.57
C GLY A 23 7.29 -16.00 -6.80
N ASP A 24 6.55 -16.64 -7.70
CA ASP A 24 6.01 -16.02 -8.92
C ASP A 24 4.68 -15.27 -8.71
N GLY A 25 4.19 -15.21 -7.47
CA GLY A 25 2.88 -14.66 -7.12
C GLY A 25 2.93 -13.52 -6.10
N ASN A 26 1.75 -13.04 -5.73
CA ASN A 26 1.56 -12.06 -4.65
C ASN A 26 0.52 -12.57 -3.65
N VAL A 27 0.88 -12.61 -2.37
CA VAL A 27 -0.01 -13.00 -1.27
C VAL A 27 -0.44 -11.77 -0.49
N SER A 28 -1.66 -11.79 0.07
CA SER A 28 -2.11 -10.75 0.98
C SER A 28 -1.54 -11.02 2.36
N ALA A 29 -0.67 -10.14 2.84
CA ALA A 29 -0.03 -10.25 4.15
C ALA A 29 -0.89 -9.66 5.27
N ALA A 30 -1.65 -8.60 4.97
CA ALA A 30 -2.52 -7.95 5.95
C ALA A 30 -3.72 -7.27 5.28
N TYR A 31 -4.81 -7.18 6.04
CA TYR A 31 -6.00 -6.40 5.73
C TYR A 31 -6.31 -5.50 6.93
N ALA A 32 -6.71 -4.25 6.65
CA ALA A 32 -7.09 -3.29 7.68
C ALA A 32 -8.35 -2.52 7.27
N PHE A 33 -9.27 -2.33 8.22
CA PHE A 33 -10.41 -1.46 8.06
C PHE A 33 -10.04 -0.07 8.56
N LEU A 34 -9.89 0.87 7.65
CA LEU A 34 -9.52 2.24 7.99
C LEU A 34 -10.77 3.09 8.21
N THR A 35 -10.80 3.84 9.30
CA THR A 35 -11.85 4.82 9.62
C THR A 35 -11.74 6.08 8.77
N GLY A 36 -10.58 6.33 8.16
CA GLY A 36 -10.35 7.44 7.24
C GLY A 36 -9.14 7.23 6.33
N LYS A 37 -8.74 8.32 5.66
CA LYS A 37 -7.61 8.38 4.71
C LYS A 37 -6.50 9.33 5.18
N GLN A 38 -6.49 9.67 6.47
CA GLN A 38 -5.41 10.46 7.06
C GLN A 38 -4.13 9.62 7.18
N GLN A 39 -2.98 10.29 7.16
CA GLN A 39 -1.65 9.66 7.25
C GLN A 39 -1.52 8.77 8.50
N GLU A 40 -2.02 9.24 9.64
CA GLU A 40 -1.98 8.53 10.92
C GLU A 40 -2.58 7.12 10.85
N PHE A 41 -3.68 6.93 10.11
CA PHE A 41 -4.31 5.61 9.98
C PHE A 41 -3.45 4.63 9.17
N TYR A 42 -2.68 5.13 8.20
CA TYR A 42 -1.75 4.30 7.45
C TYR A 42 -0.50 3.97 8.26
N GLU A 43 0.01 4.93 9.03
CA GLU A 43 1.14 4.72 9.94
C GLU A 43 0.81 3.69 11.02
N GLU A 44 -0.41 3.74 11.58
CA GLU A 44 -0.91 2.75 12.53
C GLU A 44 -0.89 1.34 11.93
N VAL A 45 -1.39 1.18 10.70
CA VAL A 45 -1.36 -0.12 10.01
C VAL A 45 0.07 -0.60 9.76
N PHE A 46 0.96 0.26 9.25
CA PHE A 46 2.33 -0.16 9.00
C PHE A 46 3.06 -0.55 10.28
N THR A 47 2.88 0.23 11.34
CA THR A 47 3.45 -0.07 12.67
C THR A 47 2.92 -1.41 13.20
N ALA A 48 1.60 -1.63 13.15
CA ALA A 48 1.01 -2.89 13.60
C ALA A 48 1.52 -4.11 12.81
N VAL A 49 1.75 -3.96 11.50
CA VAL A 49 2.34 -5.03 10.67
C VAL A 49 3.80 -5.29 11.04
N LEU A 50 4.61 -4.24 11.24
CA LEU A 50 6.01 -4.38 11.64
C LEU A 50 6.13 -5.01 13.03
N ASP A 51 5.29 -4.62 13.98
CA ASP A 51 5.22 -5.20 15.31
C ASP A 51 4.81 -6.68 15.25
N ALA A 52 3.82 -7.03 14.42
CA ALA A 52 3.43 -8.42 14.19
C ALA A 52 4.57 -9.25 13.58
N CYS A 53 5.37 -8.68 12.68
CA CYS A 53 6.58 -9.32 12.17
C CYS A 53 7.62 -9.51 13.27
N LEU A 54 7.89 -8.46 14.06
CA LEU A 54 8.85 -8.46 15.15
C LEU A 54 8.52 -9.54 16.21
N GLN A 55 7.25 -9.66 16.59
CA GLN A 55 6.76 -10.69 17.52
C GLN A 55 6.97 -12.13 17.00
N ARG A 56 7.14 -12.30 15.69
CA ARG A 56 7.41 -13.60 15.03
C ARG A 56 8.89 -13.77 14.68
N ASP A 57 9.73 -12.89 15.20
CA ASP A 57 11.15 -12.75 14.88
C ASP A 57 11.47 -12.54 13.38
N ILE A 58 10.54 -11.95 12.65
CA ILE A 58 10.71 -11.58 11.25
C ILE A 58 11.11 -10.10 11.20
N ARG A 59 12.19 -9.78 10.47
CA ARG A 59 12.59 -8.38 10.19
C ARG A 59 12.48 -8.11 8.68
N PRO A 60 11.36 -7.51 8.22
CA PRO A 60 11.17 -7.24 6.80
C PRO A 60 12.23 -6.27 6.27
N ASN A 61 12.93 -6.64 5.20
CA ASN A 61 13.81 -5.72 4.46
C ASN A 61 13.04 -5.12 3.27
N VAL A 62 12.28 -4.06 3.54
CA VAL A 62 11.44 -3.41 2.53
C VAL A 62 12.30 -2.50 1.65
N ARG A 63 12.43 -2.85 0.36
CA ARG A 63 13.20 -2.06 -0.62
C ARG A 63 12.33 -1.24 -1.56
N VAL A 64 11.13 -1.73 -1.86
CA VAL A 64 10.20 -1.14 -2.82
C VAL A 64 8.81 -1.22 -2.24
N VAL A 65 8.08 -0.11 -2.29
CA VAL A 65 6.67 -0.05 -1.96
C VAL A 65 5.93 0.54 -3.16
N VAL A 66 4.91 -0.20 -3.60
CA VAL A 66 4.00 0.24 -4.66
C VAL A 66 2.65 0.48 -3.99
N CYS A 67 2.15 1.70 -4.08
CA CYS A 67 0.89 2.10 -3.45
C CYS A 67 0.17 3.14 -4.30
N ASP A 68 -1.08 3.41 -3.98
CA ASP A 68 -1.90 4.36 -4.74
C ASP A 68 -1.29 5.77 -4.68
N TYR A 69 -1.63 6.60 -5.67
CA TYR A 69 -1.24 8.03 -5.72
C TYR A 69 -1.98 8.86 -4.65
N GLU A 70 -1.92 8.45 -3.39
CA GLU A 70 -2.48 9.14 -2.25
C GLU A 70 -1.33 9.64 -1.35
N GLN A 71 -1.24 10.96 -1.18
CA GLN A 71 -0.13 11.59 -0.44
C GLN A 71 0.00 11.08 0.99
N ALA A 72 -1.13 10.81 1.66
CA ALA A 72 -1.16 10.30 3.01
C ALA A 72 -0.42 8.94 3.13
N ILE A 73 -0.64 8.03 2.17
CA ILE A 73 0.04 6.72 2.13
C ILE A 73 1.54 6.92 1.90
N HIS A 74 1.91 7.80 0.96
CA HIS A 74 3.32 8.07 0.66
C HIS A 74 4.08 8.63 1.87
N ASN A 75 3.46 9.52 2.64
CA ASN A 75 4.05 10.06 3.85
C ASN A 75 4.19 8.97 4.92
N ALA A 76 3.13 8.20 5.16
CA ALA A 76 3.13 7.11 6.13
C ALA A 76 4.20 6.05 5.82
N VAL A 77 4.39 5.71 4.54
CA VAL A 77 5.47 4.79 4.15
C VAL A 77 6.84 5.37 4.50
N ARG A 78 7.09 6.67 4.28
CA ARG A 78 8.40 7.28 4.59
C ARG A 78 8.68 7.38 6.09
N THR A 79 7.65 7.58 6.90
CA THR A 79 7.77 7.70 8.36
C THR A 79 7.89 6.33 9.01
N SER A 80 7.10 5.35 8.57
CA SER A 80 7.08 3.99 9.15
C SER A 80 8.12 3.03 8.59
N LEU A 81 8.52 3.19 7.32
CA LEU A 81 9.42 2.28 6.61
C LEU A 81 10.62 3.11 6.09
N SER A 82 11.83 2.77 6.53
CA SER A 82 13.06 3.58 6.41
C SER A 82 13.37 4.19 5.01
N PHE A 83 14.18 5.25 5.01
CA PHE A 83 14.35 6.28 3.97
C PHE A 83 14.77 5.85 2.54
N GLN A 84 15.10 4.57 2.29
CA GLN A 84 15.58 4.10 0.97
C GLN A 84 14.51 3.39 0.12
N ILE A 85 13.24 3.72 0.32
CA ILE A 85 12.15 3.13 -0.44
C ILE A 85 11.97 3.87 -1.76
N ARG A 86 11.98 3.12 -2.87
CA ARG A 86 11.52 3.65 -4.16
C ARG A 86 10.00 3.57 -4.19
N HIS A 87 9.36 4.74 -4.15
CA HIS A 87 7.92 4.87 -4.24
C HIS A 87 7.52 4.87 -5.71
N TYR A 88 6.68 3.92 -6.09
CA TYR A 88 5.98 3.96 -7.37
C TYR A 88 4.50 4.14 -7.07
N GLY A 89 3.93 5.24 -7.53
CA GLY A 89 2.49 5.37 -7.57
C GLY A 89 1.94 4.35 -8.56
N THR A 90 1.00 3.52 -8.14
CA THR A 90 0.33 2.62 -9.08
C THR A 90 -0.80 3.35 -9.80
N SER A 91 -0.75 3.38 -11.13
CA SER A 91 -1.84 3.88 -11.97
C SER A 91 -3.00 2.89 -12.06
N SER A 92 -2.94 1.74 -11.36
CA SER A 92 -3.95 0.69 -11.44
C SER A 92 -5.36 1.16 -11.06
N HIS A 93 -5.52 2.20 -10.24
CA HIS A 93 -6.84 2.78 -9.95
C HIS A 93 -7.40 3.63 -11.10
N VAL A 94 -6.54 4.31 -11.87
CA VAL A 94 -6.93 5.00 -13.12
C VAL A 94 -7.19 3.97 -14.23
N CYS A 95 -6.43 2.87 -14.25
CA CYS A 95 -6.51 1.81 -15.26
C CYS A 95 -7.65 0.79 -15.02
N ARG A 96 -8.21 0.70 -13.80
CA ARG A 96 -9.31 -0.22 -13.47
C ARG A 96 -10.62 0.07 -14.22
N ARG A 97 -10.74 1.25 -14.84
CA ARG A 97 -11.87 1.56 -15.73
C ARG A 97 -11.66 1.09 -17.18
N THR A 98 -10.48 0.63 -17.59
CA THR A 98 -10.18 0.51 -19.02
C THR A 98 -9.53 -0.75 -19.57
N THR A 99 -8.99 -1.74 -18.82
CA THR A 99 -8.70 -3.14 -19.30
C THR A 99 -7.77 -3.93 -18.34
N PRO A 100 -7.69 -5.27 -18.42
CA PRO A 100 -6.80 -6.08 -17.58
C PRO A 100 -5.34 -5.94 -18.00
N TRP A 101 -4.46 -5.78 -17.00
CA TRP A 101 -3.01 -5.58 -17.14
C TRP A 101 -2.33 -6.60 -18.06
N PRO A 102 -1.47 -6.15 -19.01
CA PRO A 102 -0.52 -7.05 -19.66
C PRO A 102 0.72 -7.23 -18.78
N LYS A 103 1.22 -8.47 -18.73
CA LYS A 103 2.51 -8.84 -18.12
C LYS A 103 3.63 -7.95 -18.65
N GLN A 104 4.26 -7.14 -17.80
CA GLN A 104 5.50 -6.46 -18.16
C GLN A 104 6.63 -7.50 -18.28
N ARG A 105 7.17 -7.62 -19.49
CA ARG A 105 8.41 -8.33 -19.79
C ARG A 105 9.55 -7.33 -19.56
N CYS A 106 10.27 -7.47 -18.47
CA CYS A 106 11.52 -6.73 -18.24
C CYS A 106 12.61 -7.31 -19.15
N THR A 107 12.81 -6.76 -20.34
CA THR A 107 14.04 -6.97 -21.10
C THR A 107 14.99 -5.82 -20.78
N GLY A 108 15.96 -6.09 -19.90
CA GLY A 108 17.18 -5.30 -19.86
C GLY A 108 17.99 -5.59 -21.12
N SER A 109 18.42 -4.54 -21.80
CA SER A 109 19.54 -4.61 -22.74
C SER A 109 20.50 -3.50 -22.39
N ASN A 110 21.50 -3.86 -21.57
CA ASN A 110 22.73 -3.12 -21.41
C ASN A 110 23.75 -3.77 -22.34
N THR A 111 24.07 -3.14 -23.47
CA THR A 111 25.33 -3.35 -24.21
C THR A 111 25.60 -2.12 -25.05
N GLY A 112 26.71 -1.41 -24.75
CA GLY A 112 27.17 -0.31 -25.58
C GLY A 112 28.32 0.48 -24.99
N SER A 113 29.40 -0.19 -24.58
CA SER A 113 30.71 0.45 -24.43
C SER A 113 31.34 0.66 -25.80
N ARG A 114 31.60 1.92 -26.17
CA ARG A 114 32.85 2.43 -26.76
C ARG A 114 32.71 3.92 -27.07
#